data_AF-A0A3D8GXR9-F1
#
_entry.id   AF-A0A3D8GXR9-F1
#
_cell.length_a   1.000
_cell.length_b   1.000
_cell.length_c   1.000
_cell.angle_alpha   90.00
_cell.angle_beta   90.00
_cell.angle_gamma   90.00
#
_symmetry.space_group_name_H-M   'P 1'
#
loop_
_entity.id
_entity.type
_entity.pdbx_description
1 polymer ?
#
loop_
_entity_poly.entity_id
_entity_poly.type
_entity_poly.pdbx_seq_one_letter_code
_entity_poly.pdbx_strand_id
1 'polypeptide(L)'
;MLRNRSLPVAPAETKFNQAILSKFEQILLAFDLSKAPVNVKKDTIENLRQKWSKLISIDPYLNWIDIKDEGQCRWLVDQVQNSGLSVFVPLDFAYPVDNKGRLLLLFSALDRSTYDEKIKVLFINDLKNKWARKKRKDDTEKVQCNLNVDAITKKNIKKLADQRGLKMGEYIDAIVAEDKERVLGQSEP
;
A
#
# COMPACT_ATOMS: atom_id res chain seq x y z
N MET A 1 6.59 20.53 -32.81
CA MET A 1 7.45 21.06 -31.74
C MET A 1 6.60 21.89 -30.77
N LEU A 2 6.11 21.28 -29.68
CA LEU A 2 5.34 22.00 -28.64
C LEU A 2 6.30 22.34 -27.50
N ARG A 3 6.61 23.64 -27.34
CA ARG A 3 7.46 24.14 -26.25
C ARG A 3 6.72 23.97 -24.92
N ASN A 4 7.29 23.17 -24.02
CA ASN A 4 6.98 23.21 -22.59
C ASN A 4 7.20 24.63 -22.07
N ARG A 5 6.13 25.41 -21.92
CA ARG A 5 6.17 26.65 -21.14
C ARG A 5 5.91 26.26 -19.69
N SER A 6 6.98 25.92 -18.98
CA SER A 6 6.98 25.93 -17.52
C SER A 6 6.55 27.32 -17.05
N LEU A 7 5.47 27.39 -16.28
CA LEU A 7 5.03 28.63 -15.64
C LEU A 7 6.14 29.08 -14.67
N PRO A 8 6.67 30.31 -14.78
CA PRO A 8 7.48 30.88 -13.72
C PRO A 8 6.52 31.25 -12.58
N VAL A 9 6.26 30.29 -11.70
CA VAL A 9 5.62 30.58 -10.42
C VAL A 9 6.70 31.21 -9.55
N ALA A 10 6.89 32.52 -9.68
CA ALA A 10 7.64 33.26 -8.67
C ALA A 10 6.85 33.11 -7.36
N PRO A 11 7.45 32.57 -6.28
CA PRO A 11 6.76 32.52 -5.00
C PRO A 11 6.47 33.96 -4.60
N ALA A 12 5.18 34.30 -4.52
CA ALA A 12 4.80 35.56 -3.91
C ALA A 12 5.31 35.50 -2.47
N GLU A 13 6.25 36.37 -2.11
CA GLU A 13 6.74 36.57 -0.75
C GLU A 13 5.57 36.97 0.14
N THR A 14 4.81 35.98 0.57
CA THR A 14 3.72 36.13 1.51
C THR A 14 4.30 35.71 2.84
N LYS A 15 4.43 36.66 3.78
CA LYS A 15 4.76 36.41 5.20
C LYS A 15 3.68 35.58 5.93
N PHE A 16 2.85 34.87 5.18
CA PHE A 16 1.73 34.09 5.66
C PHE A 16 2.19 32.65 5.86
N ASN A 17 2.05 32.14 7.08
CA ASN A 17 2.38 30.75 7.37
C ASN A 17 1.33 29.82 6.75
N GLN A 18 1.60 29.35 5.54
CA GLN A 18 0.72 28.46 4.79
C GLN A 18 0.53 27.09 5.47
N ALA A 19 1.35 26.73 6.46
CA ALA A 19 1.23 25.47 7.20
C ALA A 19 -0.04 25.35 8.06
N ILE A 20 -0.72 26.48 8.31
CA ILE A 20 -1.98 26.52 9.07
C ILE A 20 -3.17 26.12 8.18
N LEU A 21 -3.02 26.24 6.87
CA LEU A 21 -4.07 25.91 5.90
C LEU A 21 -4.08 24.41 5.58
N SER A 22 -5.27 23.87 5.34
CA SER A 22 -5.42 22.56 4.73
C SER A 22 -4.81 22.53 3.32
N LYS A 23 -4.45 21.33 2.83
CA LYS A 23 -3.89 21.20 1.47
C LYS A 23 -4.81 21.76 0.38
N PHE A 24 -6.13 21.64 0.58
CA PHE A 24 -7.11 22.19 -0.35
C PHE A 24 -7.08 23.72 -0.38
N GLU A 25 -7.05 24.35 0.80
CA GLU A 25 -6.94 25.82 0.92
C GLU A 25 -5.61 26.35 0.39
N GLN A 26 -4.51 25.61 0.57
CA GLN A 26 -3.22 25.97 -0.03
C GLN A 26 -3.28 25.98 -1.57
N ILE A 27 -3.96 25.00 -2.17
CA ILE A 27 -4.16 24.95 -3.63
C ILE A 27 -5.02 26.14 -4.09
N LEU A 28 -6.13 26.41 -3.40
CA LEU A 28 -6.99 27.56 -3.72
C LEU A 28 -6.22 28.88 -3.62
N LEU A 29 -5.49 29.08 -2.53
CA LEU A 29 -4.68 30.28 -2.32
C LEU A 29 -3.62 30.44 -3.43
N ALA A 30 -3.00 29.35 -3.88
CA ALA A 30 -2.05 29.40 -4.99
C ALA A 30 -2.70 29.89 -6.31
N PHE A 31 -3.94 29.46 -6.58
CA PHE A 31 -4.71 29.97 -7.72
C PHE A 31 -5.13 31.42 -7.52
N ASP A 32 -5.53 31.83 -6.32
CA ASP A 32 -5.97 33.20 -6.03
C ASP A 32 -4.81 34.19 -6.14
N LEU A 33 -3.66 33.87 -5.53
CA LEU A 33 -2.45 34.70 -5.54
C LEU A 33 -1.72 34.70 -6.89
N SER A 34 -2.03 33.76 -7.79
CA SER A 34 -1.44 33.72 -9.12
C SER A 34 -1.82 34.97 -9.92
N LYS A 35 -0.82 35.65 -10.49
CA LYS A 35 -1.00 36.79 -11.40
C LYS A 35 -1.49 36.38 -12.79
N ALA A 36 -1.74 35.09 -13.03
CA ALA A 36 -2.20 34.62 -14.32
C ALA A 36 -3.61 35.18 -14.65
N PRO A 37 -3.90 35.47 -15.93
CA PRO A 37 -5.25 35.81 -16.37
C PRO A 37 -6.29 34.73 -16.02
N VAL A 38 -7.54 35.15 -15.79
CA VAL A 38 -8.64 34.26 -15.35
C VAL A 38 -8.86 33.09 -16.32
N ASN A 39 -8.76 33.32 -17.64
CA ASN A 39 -8.87 32.26 -18.64
C ASN A 39 -7.77 31.21 -18.49
N VAL A 40 -6.52 31.63 -18.27
CA VAL A 40 -5.39 30.70 -18.03
C VAL A 40 -5.61 29.87 -16.76
N LYS A 41 -6.14 30.49 -15.69
CA LYS A 41 -6.51 29.77 -14.47
C LYS A 41 -7.60 28.72 -14.75
N LYS A 42 -8.66 29.09 -15.48
CA LYS A 42 -9.75 28.17 -15.87
C LYS A 42 -9.23 27.00 -16.70
N ASP A 43 -8.42 27.27 -17.72
CA ASP A 43 -7.82 26.24 -18.57
C ASP A 43 -6.91 25.31 -17.76
N THR A 44 -6.18 25.86 -16.79
CA THR A 44 -5.33 25.07 -15.89
C THR A 44 -6.16 24.15 -15.00
N ILE A 45 -7.25 24.67 -14.40
CA ILE A 45 -8.16 23.87 -13.58
C ILE A 45 -8.78 22.74 -14.41
N GLU A 46 -9.25 23.04 -15.63
CA GLU A 46 -9.84 22.02 -16.51
C GLU A 46 -8.82 20.95 -16.90
N ASN A 47 -7.59 21.35 -17.24
CA ASN A 47 -6.50 20.41 -17.50
C ASN A 47 -6.16 19.54 -16.27
N LEU A 48 -6.14 20.11 -15.07
CA LEU A 48 -5.93 19.35 -13.83
C LEU A 48 -7.07 18.37 -13.59
N ARG A 49 -8.31 18.79 -13.84
CA ARG A 49 -9.51 17.97 -13.68
C ARG A 49 -9.48 16.76 -14.60
N GLN A 50 -9.10 16.95 -15.88
CA GLN A 50 -8.93 15.86 -16.84
C GLN A 50 -7.76 14.93 -16.51
N LYS A 51 -6.68 15.46 -15.93
CA LYS A 51 -5.57 14.63 -15.44
C LYS A 51 -6.02 13.79 -14.25
N TRP A 52 -6.68 14.39 -13.27
CA TRP A 52 -7.14 13.70 -12.06
C TRP A 52 -8.25 12.68 -12.35
N SER A 53 -9.14 12.93 -13.31
CA SER A 53 -10.17 11.95 -13.69
C SER A 53 -9.56 10.64 -14.21
N LYS A 54 -8.41 10.70 -14.88
CA LYS A 54 -7.67 9.51 -15.33
C LYS A 54 -6.94 8.77 -14.20
N LEU A 55 -6.71 9.43 -13.07
CA LEU A 55 -6.13 8.77 -11.89
C LEU A 55 -7.21 7.95 -11.16
N ILE A 56 -8.44 8.49 -11.09
CA ILE A 56 -9.59 7.83 -10.48
C ILE A 56 -9.93 6.50 -11.17
N SER A 57 -9.70 6.36 -12.48
CA SER A 57 -10.02 5.12 -13.20
C SER A 57 -9.16 3.92 -12.79
N ILE A 58 -7.99 4.16 -12.17
CA ILE A 58 -7.07 3.11 -11.71
C ILE A 58 -7.40 2.65 -10.28
N ASP A 59 -8.11 3.48 -9.51
CA ASP A 59 -8.45 3.23 -8.10
C ASP A 59 -9.11 1.86 -7.84
N PRO A 60 -10.05 1.37 -8.68
CA PRO A 60 -10.66 0.05 -8.46
C PRO A 60 -9.66 -1.12 -8.45
N TYR A 61 -8.52 -0.97 -9.12
CA TYR A 61 -7.47 -1.98 -9.19
C TYR A 61 -6.58 -2.03 -7.93
N LEU A 62 -6.68 -1.03 -7.04
CA LEU A 62 -5.87 -0.89 -5.83
C LEU A 62 -6.58 -1.41 -4.57
N ASN A 63 -7.86 -1.79 -4.66
CA ASN A 63 -8.70 -2.25 -3.54
C ASN A 63 -8.18 -3.49 -2.79
N TRP A 64 -7.22 -4.23 -3.33
CA TRP A 64 -6.60 -5.39 -2.68
C TRP A 64 -5.46 -5.01 -1.71
N ILE A 65 -5.09 -3.72 -1.68
CA ILE A 65 -4.05 -3.20 -0.80
C ILE A 65 -4.70 -2.79 0.53
N ASP A 66 -4.25 -3.40 1.61
CA ASP A 66 -4.65 -3.10 2.97
C ASP A 66 -3.61 -2.19 3.64
N ILE A 67 -4.01 -0.94 3.91
CA ILE A 67 -3.15 0.04 4.60
C ILE A 67 -2.77 -0.39 6.03
N LYS A 68 -3.54 -1.30 6.64
CA LYS A 68 -3.24 -1.83 7.98
C LYS A 68 -2.20 -2.95 7.93
N ASP A 69 -2.00 -3.58 6.77
CA ASP A 69 -0.95 -4.58 6.56
C ASP A 69 0.39 -3.88 6.31
N GLU A 70 1.15 -3.69 7.38
CA GLU A 70 2.48 -3.07 7.30
C GLU A 70 3.45 -3.88 6.43
N GLY A 71 3.34 -5.21 6.44
CA GLY A 71 4.17 -6.08 5.62
C GLY A 71 3.92 -5.86 4.13
N GLN A 72 2.65 -5.76 3.75
CA GLN A 72 2.26 -5.43 2.38
C GLN A 72 2.73 -4.03 1.99
N CYS A 73 2.52 -3.03 2.86
CA CYS A 73 2.91 -1.65 2.59
C CYS A 73 4.43 -1.50 2.38
N ARG A 74 5.25 -2.16 3.21
CA ARG A 74 6.72 -2.16 3.03
C ARG A 74 7.11 -2.89 1.74
N TRP A 75 6.54 -4.06 1.50
CA TRP A 75 6.80 -4.83 0.29
C TRP A 75 6.48 -4.04 -0.99
N LEU A 76 5.39 -3.26 -0.99
CA LEU A 76 5.04 -2.40 -2.13
C LEU A 76 6.10 -1.35 -2.43
N VAL A 77 6.71 -0.74 -1.40
CA VAL A 77 7.83 0.19 -1.58
C VAL A 77 8.99 -0.50 -2.28
N ASP A 78 9.36 -1.70 -1.81
CA ASP A 78 10.44 -2.48 -2.43
C ASP A 78 10.12 -2.78 -3.89
N GLN A 79 8.87 -3.11 -4.22
CA GLN A 79 8.47 -3.35 -5.61
C GLN A 79 8.58 -2.10 -6.48
N VAL A 80 8.22 -0.92 -5.95
CA VAL A 80 8.38 0.34 -6.68
C VAL A 80 9.87 0.64 -6.91
N GLN A 81 10.70 0.54 -5.87
CA GLN A 81 12.13 0.80 -5.94
C GLN A 81 12.86 -0.15 -6.91
N ASN A 82 12.45 -1.41 -6.97
CA ASN A 82 13.03 -2.41 -7.87
C ASN A 82 12.41 -2.43 -9.28
N SER A 83 11.47 -1.53 -9.56
CA SER A 83 10.83 -1.42 -10.87
C SER A 83 11.31 -0.17 -11.62
N GLY A 84 10.90 -0.06 -12.89
CA GLY A 84 11.08 1.17 -13.67
C GLY A 84 10.33 2.39 -13.09
N LEU A 85 9.48 2.21 -12.06
CA LEU A 85 8.78 3.32 -11.41
C LEU A 85 9.66 4.12 -10.45
N SER A 86 10.80 3.57 -10.00
CA SER A 86 11.72 4.23 -9.08
C SER A 86 12.17 5.62 -9.54
N VAL A 87 12.36 5.81 -10.85
CA VAL A 87 12.75 7.08 -11.48
C VAL A 87 11.70 8.19 -11.26
N PHE A 88 10.45 7.82 -11.02
CA PHE A 88 9.35 8.77 -10.82
C PHE A 88 9.12 9.11 -9.34
N VAL A 89 9.80 8.45 -8.41
CA VAL A 89 9.73 8.71 -6.97
C VAL A 89 10.58 9.93 -6.64
N PRO A 90 10.00 11.00 -6.07
CA PRO A 90 10.79 12.13 -5.58
C PRO A 90 11.74 11.69 -4.45
N LEU A 91 12.98 12.22 -4.44
CA LEU A 91 13.98 11.89 -3.42
C LEU A 91 13.48 12.13 -1.99
N ASP A 92 12.74 13.23 -1.78
CA ASP A 92 12.15 13.60 -0.49
C ASP A 92 11.06 12.62 -0.01
N PHE A 93 10.58 11.75 -0.90
CA PHE A 93 9.56 10.74 -0.63
C PHE A 93 10.10 9.30 -0.65
N ALA A 94 11.41 9.10 -0.83
CA ALA A 94 11.99 7.76 -1.01
C ALA A 94 11.90 6.87 0.24
N TYR A 95 11.76 7.47 1.43
CA TYR A 95 11.77 6.77 2.73
C TYR A 95 10.54 7.11 3.59
N PRO A 96 9.35 6.63 3.22
CA PRO A 96 8.13 6.85 3.99
C PRO A 96 8.16 6.12 5.34
N VAL A 97 7.83 6.87 6.40
CA VAL A 97 7.85 6.37 7.79
C VAL A 97 6.58 5.56 8.12
N ASP A 98 5.43 5.96 7.58
CA ASP A 98 4.13 5.35 7.84
C ASP A 98 3.53 4.62 6.63
N ASN A 99 2.55 3.76 6.86
CA ASN A 99 1.90 3.00 5.78
C ASN A 99 1.19 3.91 4.78
N LYS A 100 0.62 5.03 5.25
CA LYS A 100 -0.02 6.01 4.36
C LYS A 100 0.99 6.63 3.40
N GLY A 101 2.17 7.03 3.89
CA GLY A 101 3.27 7.51 3.05
C GLY A 101 3.75 6.45 2.06
N ARG A 102 3.83 5.18 2.48
CA ARG A 102 4.22 4.05 1.60
C ARG A 102 3.25 3.88 0.43
N LEU A 103 1.94 3.96 0.68
CA LEU A 103 0.93 3.91 -0.37
C LEU A 103 0.97 5.13 -1.28
N LEU A 104 1.12 6.33 -0.70
CA LEU A 104 1.26 7.56 -1.47
C LEU A 104 2.49 7.53 -2.37
N LEU A 105 3.58 6.87 -1.96
CA LEU A 105 4.75 6.67 -2.81
C LEU A 105 4.37 5.88 -4.07
N LEU A 106 3.73 4.72 -3.91
CA LEU A 106 3.24 3.92 -5.05
C LEU A 106 2.31 4.73 -5.95
N PHE A 107 1.32 5.40 -5.38
CA PHE A 107 0.36 6.19 -6.15
C PHE A 107 1.04 7.32 -6.90
N SER A 108 1.91 8.08 -6.22
CA SER A 108 2.64 9.17 -6.86
C SER A 108 3.57 8.68 -7.98
N ALA A 109 4.20 7.52 -7.83
CA ALA A 109 5.05 6.94 -8.86
C ALA A 109 4.23 6.51 -10.09
N LEU A 110 3.08 5.88 -9.87
CA LEU A 110 2.14 5.53 -10.93
C LEU A 110 1.58 6.77 -11.62
N ASP A 111 1.18 7.80 -10.87
CA ASP A 111 0.61 9.04 -11.41
C ASP A 111 1.62 9.82 -12.26
N ARG A 112 2.88 9.87 -11.81
CA ARG A 112 3.98 10.58 -12.50
C ARG A 112 4.59 9.77 -13.64
N SER A 113 4.38 8.45 -13.67
CA SER A 113 4.87 7.60 -14.74
C SER A 113 4.26 7.99 -16.09
N THR A 114 5.04 7.83 -17.15
CA THR A 114 4.61 8.00 -18.54
C THR A 114 3.80 6.81 -19.07
N TYR A 115 3.44 5.87 -18.19
CA TYR A 115 2.69 4.67 -18.57
C TYR A 115 1.27 5.03 -18.99
N ASP A 116 0.76 4.34 -20.00
CA ASP A 116 -0.66 4.38 -20.29
C ASP A 116 -1.48 3.64 -19.21
N GLU A 117 -2.78 3.83 -19.22
CA GLU A 117 -3.69 3.21 -18.26
C GLU A 117 -3.61 1.68 -18.29
N LYS A 118 -3.49 1.07 -19.47
CA LYS A 118 -3.43 -0.39 -19.63
C LYS A 118 -2.18 -0.96 -18.97
N ILE A 119 -1.03 -0.32 -19.17
CA ILE A 119 0.25 -0.70 -18.58
C ILE A 119 0.19 -0.54 -17.06
N LYS A 120 -0.40 0.56 -16.55
CA LYS A 120 -0.59 0.74 -15.09
C LYS A 120 -1.45 -0.37 -14.50
N VAL A 121 -2.57 -0.72 -15.14
CA VAL A 121 -3.44 -1.82 -14.72
C VAL A 121 -2.70 -3.16 -14.74
N LEU A 122 -1.93 -3.44 -15.79
CA LEU A 122 -1.12 -4.66 -15.88
C LEU A 122 -0.08 -4.73 -14.76
N PHE A 123 0.60 -3.62 -14.48
CA PHE A 123 1.57 -3.54 -13.39
C PHE A 123 0.91 -3.80 -12.03
N ILE A 124 -0.24 -3.17 -11.75
CA ILE A 124 -0.97 -3.38 -10.50
C ILE A 124 -1.45 -4.83 -10.35
N ASN A 125 -1.94 -5.44 -11.44
CA ASN A 125 -2.33 -6.85 -11.43
C ASN A 125 -1.14 -7.79 -11.22
N ASP A 126 0.03 -7.48 -11.79
CA ASP A 126 1.27 -8.22 -11.53
C ASP A 126 1.66 -8.14 -10.05
N LEU A 127 1.60 -6.94 -9.45
CA LEU A 127 1.82 -6.76 -8.01
C LEU A 127 0.84 -7.59 -7.18
N LYS A 128 -0.46 -7.54 -7.50
CA LYS A 128 -1.49 -8.33 -6.80
C LYS A 128 -1.17 -9.82 -6.83
N ASN A 129 -0.78 -10.33 -8.00
CA ASN A 129 -0.44 -11.73 -8.18
C ASN A 129 0.84 -12.11 -7.42
N LYS A 130 1.88 -11.27 -7.45
CA LYS A 130 3.11 -11.47 -6.69
C LYS A 130 2.86 -11.49 -5.19
N TRP A 131 2.04 -10.57 -4.69
CA TRP A 131 1.65 -10.53 -3.28
C TRP A 131 0.87 -11.79 -2.88
N ALA A 132 -0.12 -12.21 -3.67
CA ALA A 132 -0.87 -13.42 -3.40
C ALA A 132 0.04 -14.67 -3.35
N ARG A 133 1.06 -14.75 -4.20
CA ARG A 133 2.06 -15.83 -4.15
C ARG A 133 2.95 -15.74 -2.91
N LYS A 134 3.42 -14.54 -2.55
CA LYS A 134 4.23 -14.31 -1.36
C LYS A 134 3.44 -14.71 -0.10
N LYS A 135 2.24 -14.16 0.06
CA LYS A 135 1.36 -14.48 1.19
C LYS A 135 1.08 -15.98 1.31
N ARG A 136 0.81 -16.66 0.19
CA ARG A 136 0.69 -18.12 0.19
C ARG A 136 1.97 -18.78 0.67
N LYS A 137 3.16 -18.38 0.21
CA LYS A 137 4.43 -18.97 0.69
C LYS A 137 4.60 -18.77 2.19
N ASP A 138 4.34 -17.56 2.69
CA ASP A 138 4.42 -17.24 4.11
C ASP A 138 3.39 -18.09 4.91
N ASP A 139 2.19 -18.30 4.38
CA ASP A 139 1.17 -19.20 4.96
C ASP A 139 1.53 -20.70 4.82
N THR A 140 2.40 -21.06 3.86
CA THR A 140 2.83 -22.46 3.59
C THR A 140 4.17 -22.80 4.25
N GLU A 141 4.86 -21.85 4.90
CA GLU A 141 5.95 -22.14 5.84
C GLU A 141 5.38 -22.79 7.12
N LYS A 142 4.60 -23.86 6.95
CA LYS A 142 4.44 -24.89 7.97
C LYS A 142 5.80 -25.54 8.15
N VAL A 143 6.58 -25.03 9.09
CA VAL A 143 7.86 -25.62 9.47
C VAL A 143 7.58 -27.05 9.91
N GLN A 144 8.27 -28.02 9.31
CA GLN A 144 8.13 -29.42 9.70
C GLN A 144 8.61 -29.57 11.16
N CYS A 145 7.67 -29.67 12.09
CA CYS A 145 7.97 -29.89 13.49
C CYS A 145 8.14 -31.40 13.74
N ASN A 146 9.39 -31.86 13.79
CA ASN A 146 9.70 -33.23 14.19
C ASN A 146 9.64 -33.34 15.71
N LEU A 147 8.45 -33.58 16.26
CA LEU A 147 8.27 -33.85 17.68
C LEU A 147 8.42 -35.35 17.95
N ASN A 148 9.33 -35.70 18.86
CA ASN A 148 9.40 -37.04 19.43
C ASN A 148 8.34 -37.14 20.53
N VAL A 149 7.23 -37.80 20.20
CA VAL A 149 6.16 -38.13 21.13
C VAL A 149 5.97 -39.64 21.19
N ASP A 150 5.56 -40.14 22.36
CA ASP A 150 5.25 -41.55 22.54
C ASP A 150 4.22 -42.04 21.51
N ALA A 151 4.32 -43.31 21.13
CA ALA A 151 3.45 -43.92 20.13
C ALA A 151 1.95 -43.82 20.50
N ILE A 152 1.65 -43.88 21.80
CA ILE A 152 0.29 -43.74 22.34
C ILE A 152 -0.21 -42.30 22.14
N THR A 153 0.60 -41.31 22.47
CA THR A 153 0.30 -39.89 22.31
C THR A 153 0.06 -39.54 20.85
N LYS A 154 0.91 -40.05 19.93
CA LYS A 154 0.72 -39.88 18.48
C LYS A 154 -0.61 -40.47 18.00
N LYS A 155 -0.99 -41.65 18.49
CA LYS A 155 -2.25 -42.30 18.12
C LYS A 155 -3.47 -41.53 18.65
N ASN A 156 -3.37 -40.97 19.85
CA ASN A 156 -4.42 -40.16 20.46
C ASN A 156 -4.62 -38.83 19.73
N ILE A 157 -3.53 -38.13 19.39
CA ILE A 157 -3.59 -36.88 18.59
C ILE A 157 -4.30 -37.16 17.26
N LYS A 158 -3.96 -38.26 16.58
CA LYS A 158 -4.62 -38.62 15.31
C LYS A 158 -6.12 -38.85 15.48
N LYS A 159 -6.51 -39.61 16.51
CA LYS A 159 -7.93 -39.89 16.80
C LYS A 159 -8.72 -38.62 17.11
N LEU A 160 -8.12 -37.68 17.85
CA LEU A 160 -8.75 -36.41 18.21
C LEU A 160 -8.84 -35.45 17.00
N ALA A 161 -7.83 -35.45 16.14
CA ALA A 161 -7.85 -34.70 14.89
C ALA A 161 -8.96 -35.21 13.95
N ASP A 162 -9.07 -36.54 13.80
CA ASP A 162 -10.10 -37.18 12.98
C ASP A 162 -11.52 -36.86 13.50
N GLN A 163 -11.72 -36.80 14.82
CA GLN A 163 -13.00 -36.44 15.43
C GLN A 163 -13.43 -34.98 15.17
N ARG A 164 -12.47 -34.07 14.99
CA ARG A 164 -12.73 -32.67 14.65
C ARG A 164 -12.69 -32.40 13.14
N GLY A 165 -12.47 -33.43 12.31
CA GLY A 165 -12.32 -33.29 10.85
C GLY A 165 -11.08 -32.49 10.44
N LEU A 166 -10.07 -32.39 11.31
CA LEU A 166 -8.85 -31.63 11.08
C LEU A 166 -7.68 -32.55 10.75
N LYS A 167 -6.69 -32.04 10.02
CA LYS A 167 -5.40 -32.74 9.90
C LYS A 167 -4.65 -32.65 11.22
N MET A 168 -3.80 -33.65 11.48
CA MET A 168 -3.01 -33.74 12.71
C MET A 168 -2.22 -32.46 13.06
N GLY A 169 -1.62 -31.79 12.08
CA GLY A 169 -0.94 -30.51 12.29
C GLY A 169 -1.89 -29.36 12.63
N GLU A 170 -3.02 -29.26 11.92
CA GLU A 170 -4.05 -28.24 12.16
C GLU A 170 -4.71 -28.41 13.55
N TYR A 171 -4.83 -29.66 14.01
CA TYR A 171 -5.31 -29.97 15.34
C TYR A 171 -4.32 -29.54 16.44
N ILE A 172 -3.01 -29.73 16.23
CA ILE A 172 -1.97 -29.26 17.15
C ILE A 172 -1.97 -27.72 17.21
N ASP A 173 -2.03 -27.06 16.06
CA ASP A 173 -2.09 -25.59 15.98
C ASP A 173 -3.33 -25.05 16.74
N ALA A 174 -4.48 -25.71 16.60
CA ALA A 174 -5.71 -25.36 17.31
C ALA A 174 -5.58 -25.51 18.83
N ILE A 175 -5.01 -26.61 19.32
CA ILE A 175 -4.76 -26.80 20.76
C ILE A 175 -3.82 -25.71 21.29
N VAL A 176 -2.74 -25.42 20.58
CA VAL A 176 -1.76 -24.42 21.02
C VAL A 176 -2.38 -23.03 21.04
N ALA A 177 -3.24 -22.69 20.08
CA ALA A 177 -4.00 -21.45 20.08
C ALA A 177 -4.98 -21.35 21.25
N GLU A 178 -5.78 -22.40 21.48
CA GLU A 178 -6.72 -22.49 22.61
C GLU A 178 -6.00 -22.37 23.96
N ASP A 179 -4.86 -23.04 24.13
CA ASP A 179 -4.10 -23.01 25.39
C ASP A 179 -3.40 -21.66 25.60
N LYS A 180 -2.94 -21.01 24.53
CA LYS A 180 -2.36 -19.66 24.58
C LYS A 180 -3.39 -18.63 25.06
N GLU A 181 -4.63 -18.70 24.58
CA GLU A 181 -5.73 -17.85 25.07
C GLU A 181 -6.03 -18.11 26.55
N ARG A 182 -6.01 -19.38 26.97
CA ARG A 182 -6.25 -19.78 28.36
C ARG A 182 -5.16 -19.29 29.32
N VAL A 183 -3.89 -19.35 28.92
CA VAL A 183 -2.75 -18.93 29.75
C VAL A 183 -2.63 -17.40 29.83
N LEU A 184 -2.86 -16.69 28.71
CA LEU A 184 -2.82 -15.22 28.69
C LEU A 184 -4.06 -14.59 29.36
N GLY A 185 -5.22 -15.23 29.33
CA GLY A 185 -6.41 -14.80 30.07
C GLY A 185 -6.33 -14.97 31.59
N GLN A 186 -5.30 -15.65 32.11
CA GLN A 186 -5.03 -15.79 33.55
C GLN A 186 -3.91 -14.84 34.05
N SER A 187 -3.39 -13.97 33.17
CA SER A 187 -2.25 -13.09 33.47
C SER A 187 -2.62 -11.61 33.67
N GLU A 188 -3.90 -11.29 33.90
CA GLU A 188 -4.33 -9.98 34.41
C GLU A 188 -4.76 -10.10 35.88
N PRO A 189 -3.93 -9.65 36.84
CA PRO A 189 -4.39 -9.15 38.12
C PRO A 189 -4.92 -7.71 38.02
#